data_AF-A0A9J7IZ22-F1
#
_entry.id   AF-A0A9J7IZ22-F1
#
_cell.length_a   1.000
_cell.length_b   1.000
_cell.length_c   1.000
_cell.angle_alpha   90.00
_cell.angle_beta   90.00
_cell.angle_gamma   90.00
#
_symmetry.space_group_name_H-M   'P 1'
#
loop_
_entity.id
_entity.type
_entity.pdbx_description
1 polymer ?
#
loop_
_entity_poly.entity_id
_entity_poly.type
_entity_poly.pdbx_seq_one_letter_code
_entity_poly.pdbx_strand_id
1 'polypeptide(L)'
;MAPPRRILRQQLEILMNFLEENKYMSKGLMPGAPVSHQKTRQKWAILAKQLNAVQSGALKTPDGWKKYWFEWRHKCRKKAANARRFRSGSEGGSNRFIPLNDLEVRVLELSGKGSVSTAVSSSSQNDNFTGDSDSEPLENLKLKHTPSTSKLGQSVGPESPIDDIPSRVSPPPKWAIDFEERRLAAEERIADALESMANIMKSQEERRGLLEERIADALTAIAGTVQDLNSGVQDALQQLHPVQANVFYRH
;
A
#
# COMPACT_ATOMS: atom_id res chain seq x y z
N MET A 1 -8.84 2.33 35.92
CA MET A 1 -8.07 2.37 34.65
C MET A 1 -6.80 3.16 34.91
N ALA A 2 -5.62 2.55 34.78
CA ALA A 2 -4.35 3.28 34.95
C ALA A 2 -4.20 4.33 33.82
N PRO A 3 -3.65 5.53 34.09
CA PRO A 3 -3.43 6.54 33.06
C PRO A 3 -2.64 5.99 31.87
N PRO A 4 -2.90 6.45 30.63
CA PRO A 4 -2.10 6.07 29.48
C PRO A 4 -0.62 6.37 29.75
N ARG A 5 0.20 5.31 29.78
CA ARG A 5 1.64 5.46 30.07
C ARG A 5 2.26 6.34 28.99
N ARG A 6 2.82 7.47 29.41
CA ARG A 6 3.54 8.40 28.52
C ARG A 6 4.79 7.71 27.98
N ILE A 7 5.15 8.04 26.74
CA ILE A 7 6.39 7.53 26.15
C ILE A 7 7.55 8.25 26.84
N LEU A 8 8.44 7.48 27.46
CA LEU A 8 9.57 8.01 28.21
C LEU A 8 10.69 8.46 27.26
N ARG A 9 11.52 9.41 27.70
CA ARG A 9 12.70 9.85 26.93
C ARG A 9 13.64 8.69 26.62
N GLN A 10 13.85 7.77 27.57
CA GLN A 10 14.64 6.56 27.37
C GLN A 10 14.08 5.67 26.24
N GLN A 11 12.75 5.54 26.12
CA GLN A 11 12.14 4.81 25.01
C GLN A 11 12.38 5.52 23.68
N LEU A 12 12.39 6.85 23.65
CA LEU A 12 12.71 7.62 22.44
C LEU A 12 14.18 7.47 22.04
N GLU A 13 15.10 7.41 23.00
CA GLU A 13 16.52 7.17 22.74
C GLU A 13 16.76 5.79 22.13
N ILE A 14 16.16 4.74 22.71
CA ILE A 14 16.22 3.38 22.17
C ILE A 14 15.63 3.33 20.76
N LEU A 15 14.45 3.96 20.57
CA LEU A 15 13.79 4.07 19.28
C LEU A 15 14.70 4.74 18.23
N MET A 16 15.33 5.85 18.60
CA MET A 16 16.18 6.62 17.70
C MET A 16 17.43 5.82 17.30
N ASN A 17 18.16 5.30 18.28
CA ASN A 17 19.42 4.55 18.02
C ASN A 17 19.15 3.34 17.11
N PHE A 18 18.07 2.60 17.36
CA PHE A 18 17.71 1.45 16.53
C PHE A 18 17.37 1.85 15.09
N LEU A 19 16.70 2.98 14.88
CA LEU A 19 16.34 3.47 13.55
C LEU A 19 17.52 4.11 12.81
N GLU A 20 18.48 4.68 13.53
CA GLU A 20 19.76 5.15 12.96
C GLU A 20 20.59 3.99 12.42
N GLU A 21 20.63 2.86 13.13
CA GLU A 21 21.27 1.62 12.68
C GLU A 21 20.49 0.95 11.52
N ASN A 22 19.16 1.06 11.51
CA ASN A 22 18.29 0.39 10.54
C ASN A 22 17.55 1.42 9.64
N LYS A 23 18.32 2.29 8.96
CA LYS A 23 17.79 3.46 8.21
C LYS A 23 16.69 3.13 7.21
N TYR A 24 16.72 1.95 6.59
CA TYR A 24 15.72 1.51 5.62
C TYR A 24 14.30 1.42 6.21
N MET A 25 14.18 1.20 7.52
CA MET A 25 12.88 1.15 8.20
C MET A 25 12.29 2.53 8.48
N SER A 26 13.13 3.55 8.57
CA SER A 26 12.76 4.91 9.00
C SER A 26 12.04 5.72 7.92
N LYS A 27 12.23 5.35 6.65
CA LYS A 27 11.81 6.13 5.46
C LYS A 27 10.41 5.80 4.95
N GLY A 28 9.70 4.86 5.57
CA GLY A 28 8.44 4.34 5.03
C GLY A 28 8.69 3.29 3.96
N LEU A 29 7.66 2.49 3.65
CA LEU A 29 7.79 1.43 2.66
C LEU A 29 7.91 2.01 1.25
N MET A 30 8.89 1.54 0.49
CA MET A 30 8.91 1.72 -0.96
C MET A 30 7.83 0.82 -1.58
N PRO A 31 6.89 1.34 -2.38
CA PRO A 31 5.94 0.52 -3.11
C PRO A 31 6.68 -0.49 -4.01
N GLY A 32 6.37 -1.79 -3.91
CA GLY A 32 6.76 -2.78 -4.93
C GLY A 32 7.67 -3.95 -4.51
N ALA A 33 8.09 -4.11 -3.26
CA ALA A 33 9.01 -5.19 -2.86
C ALA A 33 8.46 -6.10 -1.74
N PRO A 34 7.70 -7.17 -2.02
CA PRO A 34 7.04 -8.01 -0.99
C PRO A 34 8.00 -8.62 0.04
N VAL A 35 9.24 -8.98 -0.35
CA VAL A 35 10.26 -9.53 0.57
C VAL A 35 10.79 -8.47 1.56
N SER A 36 10.75 -7.19 1.20
CA SER A 36 11.15 -6.06 2.06
C SER A 36 10.16 -5.85 3.23
N HIS A 37 8.90 -6.23 3.05
CA HIS A 37 7.84 -6.05 4.06
C HIS A 37 8.06 -6.95 5.28
N GLN A 38 8.44 -8.21 5.07
CA GLN A 38 8.62 -9.18 6.16
C GLN A 38 9.82 -8.82 7.05
N LYS A 39 10.97 -8.48 6.45
CA LYS A 39 12.18 -8.07 7.19
C LYS A 39 11.93 -6.82 8.03
N THR A 40 11.23 -5.83 7.47
CA THR A 40 10.85 -4.61 8.17
C THR A 40 9.90 -4.89 9.33
N ARG A 41 8.90 -5.76 9.13
CA ARG A 41 7.94 -6.18 10.18
C ARG A 41 8.65 -6.89 11.34
N GLN A 42 9.57 -7.80 11.04
CA GLN A 42 10.36 -8.50 12.07
C GLN A 42 11.18 -7.53 12.92
N LYS A 43 11.83 -6.55 12.28
CA LYS A 43 12.61 -5.55 13.01
C LYS A 43 11.76 -4.63 13.87
N TRP A 44 10.57 -4.22 13.42
CA TRP A 44 9.61 -3.52 14.27
C TRP A 44 9.16 -4.36 15.47
N ALA A 45 9.04 -5.68 15.30
CA ALA A 45 8.73 -6.58 16.41
C ALA A 45 9.87 -6.68 17.44
N ILE A 46 11.13 -6.74 16.99
CA ILE A 46 12.31 -6.72 17.87
C ILE A 46 12.37 -5.42 18.65
N LEU A 47 12.23 -4.28 17.96
CA LEU A 47 12.26 -2.96 18.57
C LEU A 47 11.13 -2.77 19.59
N ALA A 48 9.91 -3.21 19.27
CA ALA A 48 8.79 -3.14 20.20
C ALA A 48 9.05 -3.93 21.50
N LYS A 49 9.69 -5.10 21.42
CA LYS A 49 10.10 -5.86 22.61
C LYS A 49 11.09 -5.07 23.46
N GLN A 50 12.10 -4.45 22.85
CA GLN A 50 13.08 -3.61 23.57
C GLN A 50 12.42 -2.39 24.23
N LEU A 51 11.52 -1.70 23.53
CA LEU A 51 10.82 -0.53 24.05
C LEU A 51 9.86 -0.88 25.18
N ASN A 52 9.15 -2.00 25.06
CA ASN A 52 8.21 -2.48 26.08
C ASN A 52 8.90 -3.07 27.31
N ALA A 53 10.19 -3.43 27.21
CA ALA A 53 10.99 -3.89 28.34
C ALA A 53 11.39 -2.75 29.30
N VAL A 54 11.25 -1.48 28.88
CA VAL A 54 11.52 -0.32 29.74
C VAL A 54 10.46 -0.23 30.84
N GLN A 55 10.89 -0.39 32.09
CA GLN A 55 10.01 -0.31 33.24
C GLN A 55 9.28 1.04 33.29
N SER A 56 7.99 1.01 33.60
CA SER A 56 7.12 2.20 33.65
C SER A 56 6.93 2.95 32.32
N GLY A 57 7.45 2.45 31.21
CA GLY A 57 7.27 3.04 29.88
C GLY A 57 5.92 2.75 29.22
N ALA A 58 5.68 3.37 28.06
CA ALA A 58 4.54 3.06 27.23
C ALA A 58 4.65 1.63 26.67
N LEU A 59 3.52 0.91 26.66
CA LEU A 59 3.43 -0.42 26.05
C LEU A 59 2.63 -0.30 24.75
N LYS A 60 3.25 -0.63 23.63
CA LYS A 60 2.60 -0.60 22.31
C LYS A 60 2.94 -1.85 21.50
N THR A 61 2.05 -2.18 20.58
CA THR A 61 2.32 -3.19 19.55
C THR A 61 3.41 -2.70 18.58
N PRO A 62 4.05 -3.60 17.82
CA PRO A 62 4.99 -3.22 16.77
C PRO A 62 4.44 -2.17 15.80
N ASP A 63 3.19 -2.34 15.36
CA ASP A 63 2.51 -1.38 14.49
C ASP A 63 2.19 -0.06 15.20
N GLY A 64 1.90 -0.10 16.50
CA GLY A 64 1.71 1.09 17.32
C GLY A 64 2.99 1.93 17.47
N TRP A 65 4.13 1.29 17.64
CA TRP A 65 5.44 1.96 17.65
C TRP A 65 5.82 2.52 16.29
N LYS A 66 5.56 1.75 15.22
CA LYS A 66 5.72 2.22 13.84
C LYS A 66 4.88 3.47 13.57
N LYS A 67 3.59 3.45 13.90
CA LYS A 67 2.68 4.60 13.76
C LYS A 67 3.21 5.81 14.53
N TYR A 68 3.59 5.59 15.80
CA TYR A 68 4.14 6.64 16.64
C TYR A 68 5.39 7.28 16.02
N TRP A 69 6.32 6.49 15.48
CA TRP A 69 7.51 7.01 14.81
C TRP A 69 7.17 7.97 13.67
N PHE A 70 6.26 7.59 12.77
CA PHE A 70 5.88 8.44 11.64
C PHE A 70 5.19 9.72 12.09
N GLU A 71 4.32 9.64 13.10
CA GLU A 71 3.65 10.80 13.67
C GLU A 71 4.65 11.74 14.37
N TRP A 72 5.57 11.19 15.16
CA TRP A 72 6.59 11.97 15.86
C TRP A 72 7.53 12.65 14.87
N ARG A 73 7.97 11.95 13.82
CA ARG A 73 8.74 12.52 12.72
C ARG A 73 8.00 13.64 12.00
N HIS A 74 6.71 13.48 11.73
CA HIS A 74 5.89 14.54 11.15
C HIS A 74 5.84 15.77 12.05
N LYS A 75 5.60 15.59 13.36
CA LYS A 75 5.62 16.69 14.35
C LYS A 75 6.96 17.42 14.38
N CYS A 76 8.08 16.69 14.34
CA CYS A 76 9.43 17.29 14.27
C CYS A 76 9.61 18.13 13.00
N ARG A 77 9.17 17.64 11.83
CA ARG A 77 9.22 18.41 10.57
C ARG A 77 8.40 19.69 10.65
N LYS A 78 7.17 19.62 11.18
CA LYS A 78 6.29 20.78 11.36
C LYS A 78 6.91 21.82 12.30
N LYS A 79 7.49 21.36 13.42
CA LYS A 79 8.21 22.23 14.39
C LYS A 79 9.41 22.91 13.73
N ALA A 80 10.22 22.19 12.95
CA ALA A 80 11.36 22.75 12.24
C ALA A 80 10.95 23.74 11.14
N ALA A 81 9.88 23.45 10.40
CA ALA A 81 9.34 24.37 9.38
C ALA A 81 8.84 25.68 10.00
N ASN A 82 8.11 25.59 11.12
CA ASN A 82 7.71 26.76 11.88
C ASN A 82 8.93 27.56 12.36
N ALA A 83 9.92 26.91 12.95
CA ALA A 83 11.15 27.56 13.39
C ALA A 83 11.92 28.28 12.25
N ARG A 84 11.85 27.79 11.01
CA ARG A 84 12.42 28.48 9.83
C ARG A 84 11.61 29.71 9.43
N ARG A 85 10.28 29.59 9.37
CA ARG A 85 9.38 30.70 9.01
C ARG A 85 9.54 31.92 9.93
N PHE A 86 9.71 31.69 11.23
CA PHE A 86 9.94 32.77 12.20
C PHE A 86 11.34 33.40 12.11
N ARG A 87 12.34 32.66 11.62
CA ARG A 87 13.70 33.19 11.40
C ARG A 87 13.80 34.05 10.14
N SER A 88 12.99 33.73 9.12
CA SER A 88 12.96 34.46 7.85
C SER A 88 11.95 35.61 7.82
N GLY A 89 11.05 35.69 8.80
CA GLY A 89 10.07 36.76 8.92
C GLY A 89 9.86 37.16 10.37
N SER A 90 10.63 38.13 10.85
CA SER A 90 10.27 38.86 12.06
C SER A 90 10.70 40.32 11.94
N GLU A 91 9.86 41.07 11.23
CA GLU A 91 9.53 42.44 11.62
C GLU A 91 8.15 42.35 12.30
N GLY A 92 8.12 42.41 13.63
CA GLY A 92 6.89 42.61 14.39
C GLY A 92 5.99 41.38 14.64
N GLY A 93 6.36 40.50 15.57
CA GLY A 93 5.40 39.54 16.11
C GLY A 93 5.97 38.65 17.20
N SER A 94 5.70 38.98 18.46
CA SER A 94 6.06 38.18 19.64
C SER A 94 5.36 36.81 19.57
N ASN A 95 6.06 35.79 19.09
CA ASN A 95 5.63 34.41 19.30
C ASN A 95 6.82 33.53 19.69
N ARG A 96 6.59 32.74 20.75
CA ARG A 96 7.60 32.04 21.53
C ARG A 96 8.35 31.03 20.66
N PHE A 97 9.61 31.33 20.32
CA PHE A 97 10.52 30.38 19.70
C PHE A 97 10.74 29.19 20.63
N ILE A 98 10.35 27.98 20.20
CA ILE A 98 10.63 26.73 20.93
C ILE A 98 11.79 26.04 20.22
N PRO A 99 13.00 25.99 20.81
CA PRO A 99 14.13 25.29 20.23
C PRO A 99 13.83 23.80 20.01
N LEU A 100 14.45 23.23 18.98
CA LEU A 100 14.41 21.78 18.73
C LEU A 100 15.25 21.09 19.80
N ASN A 101 14.71 20.00 20.36
CA ASN A 101 15.41 19.14 21.30
C ASN A 101 16.39 18.22 20.53
N ASP A 102 17.44 17.73 21.17
CA ASP A 102 18.49 16.91 20.54
C ASP A 102 17.91 15.70 19.80
N LEU A 103 16.91 15.04 20.38
CA LEU A 103 16.20 13.93 19.74
C LEU A 103 15.47 14.35 18.47
N GLU A 104 14.86 15.54 18.46
CA GLU A 104 14.13 16.06 17.30
C GLU A 104 15.11 16.44 16.18
N VAL A 105 16.30 16.94 16.52
CA VAL A 105 17.38 17.19 15.55
C VAL A 105 17.81 15.88 14.89
N ARG A 106 18.10 14.84 15.68
CA ARG A 106 18.45 13.51 15.15
C ARG A 106 17.36 12.92 14.24
N VAL A 107 16.08 13.09 14.60
CA VAL A 107 14.94 12.68 13.76
C VAL A 107 14.95 13.37 12.39
N LEU A 108 15.30 14.67 12.34
CA LEU A 108 15.37 15.44 11.10
C LEU A 108 16.56 15.02 10.23
N GLU A 109 17.71 14.73 10.84
CA GLU A 109 18.89 14.21 10.15
C GLU A 109 18.62 12.83 9.54
N LEU A 110 18.01 11.92 10.30
CA LEU A 110 17.58 10.62 9.79
C LEU A 110 16.52 10.76 8.68
N SER A 111 15.82 11.89 8.61
CA SER A 111 14.85 12.21 7.57
C SER A 111 15.46 12.67 6.25
N GLY A 112 16.73 13.08 6.23
CA GLY A 112 17.43 13.56 5.04
C GLY A 112 16.83 14.83 4.41
N LYS A 113 15.93 15.53 5.10
CA LYS A 113 15.21 16.72 4.60
C LYS A 113 15.22 17.81 5.67
N GLY A 114 16.43 18.27 6.01
CA GLY A 114 16.66 19.39 6.92
C GLY A 114 17.92 19.20 7.73
N SER A 115 19.09 19.42 7.10
CA SER A 115 20.30 19.72 7.85
C SER A 115 20.03 20.99 8.65
N VAL A 116 20.06 20.91 9.98
CA VAL A 116 20.20 22.10 10.82
C VAL A 116 21.69 22.33 10.94
N SER A 117 22.31 22.83 9.86
CA SER A 117 23.70 23.26 9.91
C SER A 117 23.78 24.50 10.80
N THR A 118 24.33 24.33 12.00
CA THR A 118 24.98 25.41 12.74
C THR A 118 26.24 25.81 11.97
N ALA A 119 26.11 26.72 11.01
CA ALA A 119 27.28 27.42 10.47
C ALA A 119 26.87 28.75 9.82
N VAL A 120 27.55 29.78 10.30
CA VAL A 120 27.97 31.01 9.64
C VAL A 120 27.79 31.07 8.11
N SER A 121 27.36 32.25 7.66
CA SER A 121 27.23 32.69 6.27
C SER A 121 28.29 32.14 5.31
N SER A 122 27.84 31.57 4.18
CA SER A 122 28.04 32.14 2.83
C SER A 122 27.62 31.19 1.71
N SER A 123 26.95 31.77 0.71
CA SER A 123 26.89 31.40 -0.71
C SER A 123 26.02 30.22 -1.20
N SER A 124 24.84 30.62 -1.69
CA SER A 124 24.14 30.21 -2.92
C SER A 124 24.39 28.82 -3.51
N GLN A 125 23.41 27.91 -3.36
CA GLN A 125 22.96 27.09 -4.48
C GLN A 125 21.52 26.64 -4.28
N ASN A 126 20.71 26.89 -5.29
CA ASN A 126 19.30 26.57 -5.39
C ASN A 126 19.10 25.06 -5.39
N ASP A 127 18.07 24.56 -4.70
CA ASP A 127 17.34 23.38 -5.18
C ASP A 127 15.90 23.38 -4.66
N ASN A 128 15.01 23.42 -5.64
CA ASN A 128 13.57 23.42 -5.58
C ASN A 128 13.12 21.95 -5.49
N PHE A 129 12.48 21.52 -4.40
CA PHE A 129 11.70 20.27 -4.45
C PHE A 129 10.51 20.29 -3.49
N THR A 130 9.37 19.96 -4.07
CA THR A 130 7.98 20.11 -3.66
C THR A 130 7.62 19.41 -2.35
N GLY A 131 6.86 20.13 -1.53
CA GLY A 131 6.19 19.60 -0.35
C GLY A 131 4.94 18.84 -0.76
N ASP A 132 4.99 17.52 -0.59
CA ASP A 132 3.83 16.64 -0.59
C ASP A 132 3.79 15.88 0.73
N SER A 133 2.75 16.09 1.51
CA SER A 133 2.39 15.23 2.62
C SER A 133 0.99 15.61 3.08
N ASP A 134 0.00 15.26 2.27
CA ASP A 134 -1.35 15.06 2.79
C ASP A 134 -1.38 13.81 3.67
N SER A 135 -2.04 13.92 4.82
CA SER A 135 -2.52 12.83 5.68
C SER A 135 -3.28 13.47 6.84
N GLU A 136 -4.54 13.82 6.59
CA GLU A 136 -5.57 13.93 7.62
C GLU A 136 -5.92 12.54 8.21
N PRO A 137 -6.44 12.47 9.45
CA PRO A 137 -6.61 11.24 10.20
C PRO A 137 -7.99 10.60 9.99
N LEU A 138 -8.05 9.30 9.68
CA LEU A 138 -9.29 8.52 9.81
C LEU A 138 -9.54 8.17 11.29
N GLU A 139 -10.61 8.72 11.85
CA GLU A 139 -11.25 8.23 13.07
C GLU A 139 -12.45 7.33 12.72
N ASN A 140 -12.44 6.15 13.36
CA ASN A 140 -13.53 5.24 13.69
C ASN A 140 -14.96 5.66 13.36
N LEU A 141 -15.69 4.84 12.58
CA LEU A 141 -17.04 4.44 12.97
C LEU A 141 -17.32 2.96 12.65
N LYS A 142 -18.01 2.37 13.61
CA LYS A 142 -18.19 0.95 13.91
C LYS A 142 -19.34 0.39 13.09
N LEU A 143 -19.09 -0.71 12.39
CA LEU A 143 -20.13 -1.55 11.78
C LEU A 143 -21.06 -2.09 12.88
N LYS A 144 -22.36 -1.78 12.77
CA LYS A 144 -23.44 -2.61 13.33
C LYS A 144 -24.69 -2.52 12.44
N HIS A 145 -24.92 -3.63 11.75
CA HIS A 145 -26.09 -4.18 11.06
C HIS A 145 -27.39 -3.36 10.85
N THR A 146 -27.89 -3.52 9.61
CA THR A 146 -29.15 -3.18 8.91
C THR A 146 -30.46 -3.69 9.58
N PRO A 147 -31.72 -3.47 9.05
CA PRO A 147 -32.21 -2.75 7.86
C PRO A 147 -33.48 -1.85 8.06
N SER A 148 -33.99 -1.27 6.95
CA SER A 148 -35.42 -1.02 6.64
C SER A 148 -36.11 0.36 6.87
N THR A 149 -36.49 0.95 5.72
CA THR A 149 -37.78 1.55 5.31
C THR A 149 -38.38 2.80 6.00
N SER A 150 -38.32 3.91 5.25
CA SER A 150 -39.43 4.80 4.80
C SER A 150 -40.20 5.74 5.76
N LYS A 151 -40.32 7.00 5.26
CA LYS A 151 -41.41 8.00 5.32
C LYS A 151 -41.36 9.15 6.34
N LEU A 152 -41.27 10.36 5.74
CA LEU A 152 -42.15 11.54 5.85
C LEU A 152 -42.63 11.98 7.25
N GLY A 153 -42.29 13.21 7.63
CA GLY A 153 -42.84 13.87 8.81
C GLY A 153 -42.35 15.31 8.99
N GLN A 154 -43.14 16.23 8.44
CA GLN A 154 -43.08 17.70 8.45
C GLN A 154 -43.29 18.31 9.84
N SER A 155 -42.58 19.40 10.20
CA SER A 155 -43.12 20.44 11.10
C SER A 155 -42.32 21.76 11.09
N VAL A 156 -42.88 22.75 10.39
CA VAL A 156 -43.15 24.18 10.74
C VAL A 156 -42.14 25.01 11.57
N GLY A 157 -41.51 25.99 10.89
CA GLY A 157 -41.39 27.46 11.20
C GLY A 157 -40.80 27.98 12.53
N PRO A 158 -40.36 29.27 12.62
CA PRO A 158 -40.70 30.40 11.73
C PRO A 158 -39.52 31.18 11.12
N GLU A 159 -39.83 31.86 10.01
CA GLU A 159 -39.00 32.73 9.18
C GLU A 159 -38.55 34.03 9.86
N SER A 160 -37.40 34.56 9.42
CA SER A 160 -37.17 35.98 9.06
C SER A 160 -35.70 36.14 8.56
N PRO A 161 -35.32 37.24 7.89
CA PRO A 161 -35.62 37.55 6.48
C PRO A 161 -34.41 37.40 5.54
N ILE A 162 -34.75 37.39 4.25
CA ILE A 162 -33.91 37.28 3.04
C ILE A 162 -32.81 38.36 3.02
N ASP A 163 -31.56 37.92 2.93
CA ASP A 163 -30.48 38.65 2.24
C ASP A 163 -29.84 37.69 1.22
N ASP A 164 -30.04 38.00 -0.05
CA ASP A 164 -29.45 37.33 -1.21
C ASP A 164 -27.91 37.47 -1.18
N ILE A 165 -27.21 36.42 -0.76
CA ILE A 165 -25.78 36.28 -1.02
C ILE A 165 -25.62 35.38 -2.26
N PRO A 166 -25.13 35.90 -3.39
CA PRO A 166 -24.84 35.06 -4.55
C PRO A 166 -23.77 34.05 -4.15
N SER A 167 -24.09 32.77 -4.28
CA SER A 167 -23.20 31.62 -4.06
C SER A 167 -22.01 31.72 -5.01
N ARG A 168 -21.01 32.50 -4.60
CA ARG A 168 -19.72 32.60 -5.25
C ARG A 168 -18.91 31.41 -4.78
N VAL A 169 -19.11 30.27 -5.43
CA VAL A 169 -18.23 29.11 -5.27
C VAL A 169 -16.84 29.59 -5.66
N SER A 170 -16.00 29.86 -4.66
CA SER A 170 -14.61 30.24 -4.89
C SER A 170 -13.93 29.11 -5.67
N PRO A 171 -13.20 29.41 -6.76
CA PRO A 171 -12.49 28.38 -7.50
C PRO A 171 -11.58 27.59 -6.55
N PRO A 172 -11.46 26.26 -6.72
CA PRO A 172 -10.62 25.43 -5.87
C PRO A 172 -9.21 26.01 -5.82
N PRO A 173 -8.63 26.17 -4.62
CA PRO A 173 -7.27 26.65 -4.50
C PRO A 173 -6.30 25.70 -5.21
N LYS A 174 -5.21 26.23 -5.78
CA LYS A 174 -4.27 25.47 -6.63
C LYS A 174 -3.78 24.17 -6.00
N TRP A 175 -3.60 24.13 -4.68
CA TRP A 175 -3.17 22.92 -3.97
C TRP A 175 -4.19 21.77 -4.07
N ALA A 176 -5.49 22.07 -4.16
CA ALA A 176 -6.53 21.05 -4.32
C ALA A 176 -6.46 20.43 -5.72
N ILE A 177 -6.12 21.23 -6.73
CA ILE A 177 -5.88 20.78 -8.10
C ILE A 177 -4.61 19.93 -8.17
N ASP A 178 -3.51 20.38 -7.56
CA ASP A 178 -2.23 19.64 -7.55
C ASP A 178 -2.34 18.30 -6.80
N PHE A 179 -3.23 18.21 -5.80
CA PHE A 179 -3.48 16.96 -5.09
C PHE A 179 -4.31 15.99 -5.94
N GLU A 180 -5.33 16.54 -6.61
CA GLU A 180 -6.17 15.80 -7.54
C GLU A 180 -5.36 15.27 -8.74
N GLU A 181 -4.43 16.06 -9.25
CA GLU A 181 -3.50 15.64 -10.31
C GLU A 181 -2.60 14.47 -9.85
N ARG A 182 -2.11 14.52 -8.61
CA ARG A 182 -1.31 13.42 -8.03
C ARG A 182 -2.15 12.17 -7.79
N ARG A 183 -3.41 12.31 -7.38
CA ARG A 183 -4.37 11.21 -7.26
C ARG A 183 -4.61 10.57 -8.62
N LEU A 184 -4.93 11.37 -9.63
CA LEU A 184 -5.15 10.93 -11.02
C LEU A 184 -3.91 10.19 -11.57
N ALA A 185 -2.70 10.72 -11.37
CA ALA A 185 -1.47 10.06 -11.81
C ALA A 185 -1.18 8.75 -11.06
N ALA A 186 -1.64 8.60 -9.81
CA ALA A 186 -1.54 7.33 -9.10
C ALA A 186 -2.54 6.30 -9.64
N GLU A 187 -3.77 6.73 -9.94
CA GLU A 187 -4.81 5.90 -10.54
C GLU A 187 -4.45 5.43 -11.94
N GLU A 188 -3.86 6.30 -12.76
CA GLU A 188 -3.34 5.97 -14.09
C GLU A 188 -2.29 4.85 -14.02
N ARG A 189 -1.30 4.97 -13.12
CA ARG A 189 -0.30 3.90 -12.94
C ARG A 189 -0.91 2.58 -12.49
N ILE A 190 -1.99 2.63 -11.70
CA ILE A 190 -2.71 1.42 -11.28
C ILE A 190 -3.43 0.83 -12.50
N ALA A 191 -4.08 1.65 -13.33
CA ALA A 191 -4.73 1.20 -14.55
C ALA A 191 -3.73 0.56 -15.52
N ASP A 192 -2.58 1.18 -15.77
CA ASP A 192 -1.51 0.63 -16.62
C ASP A 192 -1.00 -0.73 -16.11
N ALA A 193 -0.83 -0.85 -14.79
CA ALA A 193 -0.42 -2.11 -14.17
C ALA A 193 -1.48 -3.21 -14.35
N LEU A 194 -2.76 -2.87 -14.21
CA LEU A 194 -3.86 -3.80 -14.42
C LEU A 194 -3.98 -4.21 -15.89
N GLU A 195 -3.79 -3.29 -16.83
CA GLU A 195 -3.77 -3.60 -18.26
C GLU A 195 -2.60 -4.53 -18.62
N SER A 196 -1.41 -4.26 -18.08
CA SER A 196 -0.26 -5.15 -18.25
C SER A 196 -0.55 -6.56 -17.73
N MET A 197 -1.15 -6.68 -16.54
CA MET A 197 -1.56 -7.97 -15.98
C MET A 197 -2.61 -8.67 -16.84
N ALA A 198 -3.61 -7.94 -17.34
CA ALA A 198 -4.65 -8.49 -18.21
C ALA A 198 -4.05 -9.03 -19.52
N ASN A 199 -3.12 -8.30 -20.14
CA ASN A 199 -2.41 -8.74 -21.33
C ASN A 199 -1.57 -10.00 -21.07
N ILE A 200 -0.88 -10.07 -19.93
CA ILE A 200 -0.14 -11.28 -19.52
C ILE A 200 -1.11 -12.46 -19.34
N MET A 201 -2.23 -12.26 -18.65
CA MET A 201 -3.23 -13.31 -18.44
C MET A 201 -3.82 -13.81 -19.76
N LYS A 202 -4.14 -12.92 -20.69
CA LYS A 202 -4.63 -13.27 -22.02
C LYS A 202 -3.60 -14.11 -22.78
N SER A 203 -2.34 -13.72 -22.79
CA SER A 203 -1.25 -14.50 -23.41
C SER A 203 -1.03 -15.86 -22.71
N GLN A 204 -1.24 -15.95 -21.40
CA GLN A 204 -1.21 -17.23 -20.69
C GLN A 204 -2.33 -18.14 -21.15
N GLU A 205 -3.55 -17.60 -21.31
CA GLU A 205 -4.71 -18.36 -21.76
C GLU A 205 -4.56 -18.84 -23.21
N GLU A 206 -4.10 -17.99 -24.13
CA GLU A 206 -3.84 -18.36 -25.52
C GLU A 206 -2.83 -19.52 -25.63
N ARG A 207 -1.78 -19.49 -24.80
CA ARG A 207 -0.77 -20.57 -24.76
C ARG A 207 -1.33 -21.87 -24.20
N ARG A 208 -2.24 -21.79 -23.22
CA ARG A 208 -2.94 -22.97 -22.69
C ARG A 208 -3.86 -23.57 -23.73
N GLY A 209 -4.65 -22.75 -24.42
CA GLY A 209 -5.51 -23.19 -25.52
C GLY A 209 -4.74 -23.93 -26.61
N LEU A 210 -3.60 -23.38 -27.07
CA LEU A 210 -2.74 -24.05 -28.06
C LEU A 210 -2.19 -25.40 -27.59
N LEU A 211 -1.89 -25.54 -26.30
CA LEU A 211 -1.42 -26.81 -25.74
C LEU A 211 -2.55 -27.84 -25.69
N GLU A 212 -3.74 -27.43 -25.25
CA GLU A 212 -4.92 -28.28 -25.21
C GLU A 212 -5.32 -28.76 -26.61
N GLU A 213 -5.29 -27.88 -27.61
CA GLU A 213 -5.54 -28.21 -29.01
C GLU A 213 -4.54 -29.26 -29.52
N ARG A 214 -3.24 -29.06 -29.31
CA ARG A 214 -2.22 -30.04 -29.72
C ARG A 214 -2.37 -31.39 -29.03
N ILE A 215 -2.79 -31.40 -27.76
CA ILE A 215 -3.07 -32.64 -27.04
C ILE A 215 -4.31 -33.33 -27.63
N ALA A 216 -5.37 -32.58 -27.91
CA ALA A 216 -6.59 -33.11 -28.52
C ALA A 216 -6.31 -33.71 -29.91
N ASP A 217 -5.51 -33.05 -30.74
CA ASP A 217 -5.10 -33.57 -32.05
C ASP A 217 -4.27 -34.85 -31.92
N ALA A 218 -3.31 -34.87 -30.99
CA ALA A 218 -2.50 -36.05 -30.74
C ALA A 218 -3.34 -37.24 -30.25
N LEU A 219 -4.28 -37.00 -29.32
CA LEU A 219 -5.20 -38.03 -28.84
C LEU A 219 -6.12 -38.53 -29.96
N THR A 220 -6.61 -37.62 -30.83
CA THR A 220 -7.43 -37.97 -31.99
C THR A 220 -6.65 -38.84 -32.98
N ALA A 221 -5.40 -38.49 -33.27
CA ALA A 221 -4.54 -39.28 -34.15
C ALA A 221 -4.26 -40.69 -33.56
N ILE A 222 -3.93 -40.76 -32.27
CA ILE A 222 -3.71 -42.05 -31.59
C ILE A 222 -4.98 -42.89 -31.62
N ALA A 223 -6.14 -42.31 -31.30
CA ALA A 223 -7.41 -43.01 -31.34
C ALA A 223 -7.71 -43.59 -32.74
N GLY A 224 -7.43 -42.82 -33.81
CA GLY A 224 -7.52 -43.31 -35.18
C GLY A 224 -6.61 -44.51 -35.44
N THR A 225 -5.33 -44.41 -35.09
CA THR A 225 -4.38 -45.54 -35.29
C THR A 225 -4.78 -46.80 -34.51
N VAL A 226 -5.34 -46.65 -33.30
CA VAL A 226 -5.81 -47.77 -32.50
C VAL A 226 -7.05 -48.43 -33.13
N GLN A 227 -7.96 -47.63 -33.68
CA GLN A 227 -9.14 -48.14 -34.39
C GLN A 227 -8.74 -48.92 -35.65
N ASP A 228 -7.80 -48.39 -36.45
CA ASP A 228 -7.28 -49.06 -37.65
C ASP A 228 -6.55 -50.38 -37.32
N LEU A 229 -5.79 -50.41 -36.23
CA LEU A 229 -5.18 -51.65 -35.76
C LEU A 229 -6.23 -52.68 -35.33
N ASN A 230 -7.26 -52.22 -34.60
CA ASN A 230 -8.32 -53.10 -34.13
C ASN A 230 -9.16 -53.67 -35.28
N SER A 231 -9.47 -52.88 -36.31
CA SER A 231 -10.15 -53.37 -37.52
C SER A 231 -9.29 -54.38 -38.26
N GLY A 232 -7.99 -54.11 -38.46
CA GLY A 232 -7.07 -55.05 -39.10
C GLY A 232 -6.95 -56.38 -38.35
N VAL A 233 -6.96 -56.37 -37.01
CA VAL A 233 -6.98 -57.60 -36.19
C VAL A 233 -8.30 -58.36 -36.38
N GLN A 234 -9.45 -57.68 -36.40
CA GLN A 234 -10.74 -58.32 -36.63
C GLN A 234 -10.85 -58.94 -38.02
N ASP A 235 -10.36 -58.25 -39.05
CA ASP A 235 -10.32 -58.77 -40.42
C ASP A 235 -9.45 -60.03 -40.52
N ALA A 236 -8.27 -60.03 -39.88
CA ALA A 236 -7.40 -61.20 -39.81
C ALA A 236 -8.08 -62.38 -39.09
N LEU A 237 -8.78 -62.12 -37.98
CA LEU A 237 -9.55 -63.14 -37.27
C LEU A 237 -10.70 -63.71 -38.13
N GLN A 238 -11.40 -62.87 -38.90
CA GLN A 238 -12.45 -63.33 -39.82
C GLN A 238 -11.89 -64.19 -40.96
N GLN A 239 -10.72 -63.84 -41.51
CA GLN A 239 -10.07 -64.62 -42.57
C GLN A 239 -9.56 -65.99 -42.10
N LEU A 240 -9.30 -66.17 -40.80
CA LEU A 240 -8.90 -67.46 -40.22
C LEU A 240 -10.09 -68.37 -39.91
N HIS A 241 -11.31 -67.82 -39.80
CA HIS A 241 -12.51 -68.58 -39.46
C HIS A 241 -13.12 -69.50 -40.56
N PRO A 242 -12.85 -69.39 -41.88
CA PRO A 242 -13.46 -70.29 -42.86
C PRO A 242 -12.78 -71.68 -42.95
N VAL A 243 -11.71 -71.95 -42.20
CA VAL A 243 -10.93 -73.21 -42.36
C VAL A 243 -11.34 -74.31 -41.37
N GLN A 244 -12.02 -74.00 -40.27
CA GLN A 244 -12.34 -75.02 -39.24
C GLN A 244 -13.69 -75.74 -39.43
N ALA A 245 -14.56 -75.30 -40.34
CA ALA A 245 -15.87 -75.93 -40.54
C ALA A 245 -15.89 -77.11 -41.54
N ASN A 246 -14.80 -77.38 -42.27
CA ASN A 246 -14.80 -78.34 -43.38
C ASN A 246 -14.05 -79.66 -43.14
N VAL A 247 -13.62 -79.95 -41.90
CA VAL A 247 -12.84 -81.17 -41.59
C VAL A 247 -13.68 -82.27 -40.91
N PHE A 248 -14.95 -82.02 -40.57
CA PHE A 248 -15.77 -83.00 -39.82
C PHE A 248 -16.75 -83.86 -40.64
N TYR A 249 -16.70 -83.87 -41.98
CA TYR A 249 -17.53 -84.76 -42.80
C TYR A 249 -16.75 -85.44 -43.93
N ARG A 250 -15.81 -86.32 -43.58
CA ARG A 250 -15.40 -87.43 -44.46
C ARG A 250 -14.92 -88.59 -43.59
N HIS A 251 -15.83 -89.51 -43.26
CA HIS A 251 -15.59 -90.95 -43.24
C HIS A 251 -16.94 -91.68 -43.14
#